data_AF-W6NHC6-F1
#
_entry.id   AF-W6NHC6-F1
#
_cell.length_a   1.000
_cell.length_b   1.000
_cell.length_c   1.000
_cell.angle_alpha   90.00
_cell.angle_beta   90.00
_cell.angle_gamma   90.00
#
_symmetry.space_group_name_H-M   'P 1'
#
loop_
_entity.id
_entity.type
_entity.pdbx_description
1 polymer ?
#
loop_
_entity_poly.entity_id
_entity_poly.type
_entity_poly.pdbx_seq_one_letter_code
_entity_poly.pdbx_strand_id
1 'polypeptide(L)'
;MRIKWWRPKEKEAAVSSILLPAVTTVDESWKGAAEAITRVARSKLGMTKPGRQKLAKQTWLWTDHVKDRIREKKSKQYHAFLVEKTADNL
;
A
#
# COMPACT_ATOMS: atom_id res chain seq x y z
N MET A 1 -3.20 -15.02 -10.60
CA MET A 1 -2.39 -14.53 -9.45
C MET A 1 -3.36 -14.14 -8.33
N ARG A 2 -3.31 -14.80 -7.16
CA ARG A 2 -4.32 -14.64 -6.10
C ARG A 2 -3.83 -13.60 -5.08
N ILE A 3 -4.46 -12.43 -5.08
CA ILE A 3 -4.08 -11.30 -4.21
C ILE A 3 -4.60 -11.58 -2.79
N LYS A 4 -3.68 -11.70 -1.82
CA LYS A 4 -4.03 -11.80 -0.40
C LYS A 4 -4.19 -10.38 0.15
N TRP A 5 -5.40 -10.06 0.58
CA TRP A 5 -5.70 -8.83 1.31
C TRP A 5 -5.23 -9.00 2.77
N TRP A 6 -4.39 -8.10 3.26
CA TRP A 6 -3.88 -8.17 4.63
C TRP A 6 -4.98 -7.85 5.65
N ARG A 7 -5.05 -8.63 6.73
CA ARG A 7 -5.85 -8.28 7.91
C ARG A 7 -4.95 -7.53 8.91
N PRO A 8 -5.26 -6.27 9.29
CA PRO A 8 -4.43 -5.46 10.19
C PRO A 8 -4.13 -6.12 11.54
N LYS A 9 -5.08 -6.93 12.04
CA LYS A 9 -5.04 -7.57 13.36
C LYS A 9 -3.82 -8.49 13.58
N GLU A 10 -3.23 -9.03 12.52
CA GLU A 10 -2.05 -9.90 12.60
C GLU A 10 -0.73 -9.13 12.80
N LYS A 11 -0.70 -7.82 12.51
CA LYS A 11 0.53 -7.01 12.59
C LYS A 11 0.68 -6.29 13.93
N GLU A 12 -0.41 -6.04 14.65
CA GLU A 12 -0.40 -5.46 16.00
C GLU A 12 0.45 -6.28 16.98
N ALA A 13 0.30 -7.61 16.97
CA ALA A 13 1.08 -8.49 17.84
C ALA A 13 2.60 -8.39 17.61
N ALA A 14 3.03 -8.09 16.38
CA ALA A 14 4.44 -7.88 16.09
C ALA A 14 4.94 -6.57 16.68
N VAL A 15 4.13 -5.50 16.64
CA VAL A 15 4.44 -4.20 17.24
C VAL A 15 4.51 -4.30 18.76
N SER A 16 3.57 -4.99 19.39
CA SER A 16 3.58 -5.20 20.85
C SER A 16 4.76 -6.05 21.34
N SER A 17 5.40 -6.83 20.47
CA SER A 17 6.57 -7.64 20.83
C SER A 17 7.91 -6.88 20.83
N ILE A 18 7.89 -5.59 20.49
CA ILE A 18 9.09 -4.76 20.45
C ILE A 18 9.42 -4.31 21.87
N LEU A 19 10.53 -4.81 22.38
CA LEU A 19 11.10 -4.38 23.66
C LEU A 19 12.16 -3.31 23.39
N LEU A 20 11.95 -2.12 23.95
CA LEU A 20 12.88 -1.01 23.86
C LEU A 20 13.87 -1.04 25.04
N PRO A 21 15.15 -0.76 24.80
CA PRO A 21 16.14 -0.65 25.86
C PRO A 21 15.90 0.62 26.71
N ALA A 22 16.52 0.66 27.89
CA ALA A 22 16.48 1.82 28.77
C ALA A 22 17.08 3.06 28.09
N VAL A 23 16.40 4.20 28.23
CA VAL A 23 16.79 5.47 27.63
C VAL A 23 17.93 6.09 28.44
N THR A 24 19.11 6.21 27.83
CA THR A 24 20.30 6.83 28.44
C THR A 24 20.54 8.23 27.90
N THR A 25 20.71 8.34 26.58
CA THR A 25 20.83 9.60 25.84
C THR A 25 19.95 9.55 24.61
N VAL A 26 19.59 10.72 24.06
CA VAL A 26 18.62 10.80 22.95
C VAL A 26 19.10 9.99 21.73
N ASP A 27 20.35 10.17 21.31
CA ASP A 27 20.90 9.51 20.13
C ASP A 27 21.01 7.98 20.30
N GLU A 28 21.47 7.53 21.48
CA GLU A 28 21.56 6.09 21.79
C GLU A 28 20.17 5.44 21.88
N SER A 29 19.20 6.17 22.41
CA SER A 29 17.83 5.68 22.56
C SER A 29 17.14 5.53 21.21
N TRP A 30 17.29 6.51 20.31
CA TRP A 30 16.76 6.40 18.95
C TRP A 30 17.43 5.28 18.16
N LYS A 31 18.76 5.13 18.29
CA LYS A 31 19.49 4.03 17.66
C LYS A 31 19.02 2.67 18.19
N GLY A 32 18.91 2.52 19.51
CA GLY A 32 18.44 1.28 20.14
C GLY A 32 17.01 0.92 19.76
N ALA A 33 16.12 1.91 19.67
CA ALA A 33 14.75 1.70 19.21
C ALA A 33 14.71 1.25 17.74
N ALA A 34 15.45 1.92 16.86
CA ALA A 34 15.53 1.56 15.45
C ALA A 34 16.06 0.13 15.25
N GLU A 35 17.08 -0.28 16.02
CA GLU A 35 17.63 -1.63 15.99
C GLU A 35 16.63 -2.67 16.51
N ALA A 36 15.94 -2.40 17.61
CA ALA A 36 14.92 -3.30 18.18
C ALA A 36 13.75 -3.52 17.20
N ILE A 37 13.23 -2.44 16.61
CA ILE A 37 12.17 -2.50 15.60
C ILE A 37 12.64 -3.30 14.38
N THR A 38 13.85 -3.01 13.88
CA THR A 38 14.41 -3.70 12.71
C THR A 38 14.58 -5.19 12.97
N ARG A 39 15.06 -5.58 14.15
CA ARG A 39 15.22 -6.99 14.55
C ARG A 39 13.89 -7.73 14.57
N VAL A 40 12.87 -7.16 15.22
CA VAL A 40 11.54 -7.78 15.31
C VAL A 40 10.89 -7.87 13.93
N ALA A 41 10.98 -6.80 13.13
CA ALA A 41 10.45 -6.78 11.78
C ALA A 41 11.11 -7.87 10.91
N ARG A 42 12.43 -8.02 10.94
CA ARG A 42 13.15 -9.08 10.22
C ARG A 42 12.71 -10.48 10.64
N SER A 43 12.56 -10.70 11.95
CA SER A 43 12.14 -11.99 12.51
C SER A 43 10.69 -12.35 12.15
N LYS A 44 9.75 -11.42 12.30
CA LYS A 44 8.31 -11.66 12.11
C LYS A 44 7.85 -11.53 10.67
N LEU A 45 8.49 -10.67 9.87
CA LEU A 45 8.07 -10.33 8.50
C LEU A 45 9.04 -10.82 7.43
N GLY A 46 10.23 -11.28 7.83
CA GLY A 46 11.31 -11.68 6.92
C GLY A 46 12.16 -10.50 6.43
N MET A 47 13.27 -10.82 5.76
CA MET A 47 14.20 -9.83 5.18
C MET A 47 13.79 -9.46 3.77
N THR A 48 13.71 -8.16 3.46
CA THR A 48 13.57 -7.71 2.07
C THR A 48 14.92 -7.81 1.37
N LYS A 49 14.94 -8.28 0.11
CA LYS A 49 16.19 -8.36 -0.67
C LYS A 49 16.65 -6.93 -1.02
N PRO A 50 17.92 -6.56 -0.75
CA PRO A 50 18.46 -5.27 -1.20
C PRO A 50 18.35 -5.17 -2.73
N GLY A 51 17.95 -4.00 -3.23
CA GLY A 51 17.74 -3.76 -4.67
C GLY A 51 16.35 -4.11 -5.21
N ARG A 52 15.41 -4.62 -4.41
CA ARG A 52 14.00 -4.72 -4.85
C ARG A 52 13.34 -3.35 -4.80
N GLN A 53 12.87 -2.84 -5.94
CA GLN A 53 12.07 -1.61 -5.98
C GLN A 53 10.92 -1.70 -4.98
N LYS A 54 10.79 -0.68 -4.13
CA LYS A 54 9.59 -0.44 -3.33
C LYS A 54 8.44 -0.40 -4.34
N LEU A 55 7.59 -1.43 -4.35
CA LEU A 55 6.43 -1.42 -5.23
C LEU A 55 5.55 -0.24 -4.80
N ALA A 56 5.69 0.89 -5.49
CA ALA A 56 4.79 2.04 -5.42
C ALA A 56 3.46 1.67 -6.09
N LYS A 57 2.82 0.62 -5.58
CA LYS A 57 1.52 0.11 -6.01
C LYS A 57 0.59 -0.15 -4.81
N GLN A 58 0.99 0.24 -3.60
CA GLN A 58 0.13 0.26 -2.43
C GLN A 58 -0.93 1.40 -2.45
N THR A 59 -0.90 2.30 -3.45
CA THR A 59 -1.68 3.56 -3.40
C THR A 59 -3.03 3.54 -4.13
N TRP A 60 -3.38 2.51 -4.91
CA TRP A 60 -4.69 2.51 -5.58
C TRP A 60 -5.75 1.83 -4.70
N LEU A 61 -6.29 2.61 -3.75
CA LEU A 61 -7.49 2.26 -3.01
C LEU A 61 -8.70 2.29 -3.96
N TRP A 62 -9.09 1.13 -4.46
CA TRP A 62 -10.31 0.97 -5.28
C TRP A 62 -11.55 0.96 -4.40
N THR A 63 -11.98 2.13 -3.93
CA THR A 63 -13.30 2.27 -3.31
C THR A 63 -14.39 2.18 -4.39
N ASP A 64 -15.60 1.79 -4.00
CA ASP A 64 -16.71 1.67 -4.97
C ASP A 64 -17.01 3.02 -5.64
N HIS A 65 -16.82 4.13 -4.92
CA HIS A 65 -16.87 5.48 -5.49
C HIS A 65 -15.88 5.70 -6.64
N VAL A 66 -14.63 5.20 -6.52
CA VAL A 66 -13.63 5.29 -7.60
C VAL A 66 -14.04 4.44 -8.80
N LYS A 67 -14.57 3.24 -8.56
CA LYS A 67 -15.09 2.38 -9.64
C LYS A 67 -16.25 3.04 -10.37
N ASP A 68 -17.19 3.61 -9.64
CA ASP A 68 -18.37 4.28 -10.20
C ASP A 68 -17.97 5.50 -11.03
N ARG A 69 -17.03 6.32 -10.55
CA ARG A 69 -16.49 7.47 -11.31
C ARG A 69 -15.80 7.04 -12.61
N ILE A 70 -15.05 5.94 -12.58
CA ILE A 70 -14.39 5.42 -13.79
C ILE A 70 -15.43 4.87 -14.76
N ARG A 71 -16.47 4.18 -14.29
CA ARG A 71 -17.58 3.69 -15.12
C ARG A 71 -18.32 4.86 -15.78
N GLU A 72 -18.65 5.89 -15.02
CA GLU A 72 -19.31 7.10 -15.52
C GLU A 72 -18.48 7.78 -16.63
N LYS A 73 -17.18 7.97 -16.40
CA LYS A 73 -16.28 8.58 -17.38
C LYS A 73 -16.21 7.77 -18.68
N LYS A 74 -16.08 6.44 -18.57
CA LYS A 74 -16.03 5.54 -19.73
C LYS A 74 -17.34 5.55 -20.52
N SER A 75 -18.48 5.58 -19.82
CA SER A 75 -19.79 5.66 -20.47
C SER A 75 -19.91 6.94 -21.30
N LYS A 76 -19.55 8.09 -20.72
CA LYS A 76 -19.61 9.39 -21.43
C LYS A 76 -18.70 9.41 -22.66
N GLN A 77 -17.49 8.87 -22.54
CA GLN A 77 -16.54 8.82 -23.65
C GLN A 77 -17.01 7.89 -24.77
N TYR A 78 -17.63 6.76 -24.42
CA TYR A 78 -18.23 5.85 -25.39
C TYR A 78 -19.41 6.49 -26.14
N HIS A 79 -20.29 7.18 -25.43
CA HIS A 79 -21.41 7.88 -26.09
C HIS A 79 -20.94 9.05 -26.95
N ALA A 80 -19.93 9.82 -26.53
CA ALA A 80 -19.35 10.87 -27.36
C ALA A 80 -18.75 10.30 -28.66
N PHE A 81 -18.03 9.19 -28.57
CA PHE A 81 -17.49 8.48 -29.74
C PHE A 81 -18.59 7.98 -30.69
N LEU A 82 -19.70 7.47 -30.14
CA LEU A 82 -20.84 7.05 -30.97
C LEU A 82 -21.49 8.22 -31.70
N VAL A 83 -21.64 9.38 -31.04
CA VAL A 83 -22.21 10.59 -31.67
C VAL A 83 -21.33 11.05 -32.84
N GLU A 84 -20.02 11.11 -32.65
CA GLU A 84 -19.05 11.46 -33.70
C GLU A 84 -19.14 10.51 -34.89
N LYS A 85 -19.11 9.20 -34.63
CA LYS A 85 -19.25 8.19 -35.67
C LYS A 85 -20.60 8.25 -36.41
N THR A 86 -21.66 8.66 -35.74
CA THR A 86 -22.98 8.78 -36.39
C THR A 86 -23.07 10.01 -37.29
N ALA A 87 -22.33 11.09 -36.97
CA ALA A 87 -22.24 12.29 -37.80
C ALA A 87 -21.44 12.07 -39.09
N ASP A 88 -20.43 11.20 -39.08
CA ASP A 88 -19.63 10.85 -40.27
C ASP A 88 -20.38 9.97 -41.29
N ASN A 89 -21.54 9.42 -40.91
CA ASN A 89 -22.35 8.53 -41.76
C ASN A 89 -23.61 9.20 -42.34
N LEU A 90 -23.71 10.54 -42.26
CA LEU A 90 -24.80 11.35 -42.81
C LEU A 90 -24.35 12.22 -43.97
#